data_AF-A0A7J9D7M4-F1
#
_entry.id   AF-A0A7J9D7M4-F1
#
_cell.length_a   1.000
_cell.length_b   1.000
_cell.length_c   1.000
_cell.angle_alpha   90.00
_cell.angle_beta   90.00
_cell.angle_gamma   90.00
#
_symmetry.space_group_name_H-M   'P 1'
#
loop_
_entity.id
_entity.type
_entity.pdbx_description
1 polymer ?
#
loop_
_entity_poly.entity_id
_entity_poly.type
_entity_poly.pdbx_seq_one_letter_code
_entity_poly.pdbx_strand_id
1 'polypeptide(L)'
;MALLILAILITAVISKEAYFVYGDIGTASYYNPPYIPTKCDGNREEQFPPGNLFVAVSEGLWDNGAACGRRYRLRCLSGPKRPCKRRTIDVKVVDFCPFTPCPSTIMLSRDAFTAIAHKHGRKVNIEYIQ
;
A
#
# COMPACT_ATOMS: atom_id res chain seq x y z
N MET A 1 -18.51 -17.37 -43.19
CA MET A 1 -19.25 -16.38 -42.37
C MET A 1 -19.58 -16.89 -40.97
N ALA A 2 -20.26 -18.03 -40.80
CA ALA A 2 -20.60 -18.57 -39.47
C ALA A 2 -19.38 -18.81 -38.55
N LEU A 3 -18.26 -19.33 -39.10
CA LEU A 3 -17.00 -19.51 -38.36
C LEU A 3 -16.37 -18.20 -37.87
N LEU A 4 -16.49 -17.13 -38.65
CA LEU A 4 -16.00 -15.79 -38.28
C LEU A 4 -16.86 -15.18 -37.17
N ILE A 5 -18.19 -15.33 -37.27
CA ILE A 5 -19.13 -14.87 -36.24
C ILE A 5 -18.89 -15.63 -34.92
N LEU A 6 -18.66 -16.94 -34.99
CA LEU A 6 -18.35 -17.76 -33.82
C LEU A 6 -17.03 -17.34 -33.17
N ALA A 7 -15.99 -17.07 -33.96
CA ALA A 7 -14.70 -16.58 -33.45
C ALA A 7 -14.83 -15.21 -32.74
N ILE A 8 -15.62 -14.29 -33.29
CA ILE A 8 -15.87 -12.96 -32.69
C ILE A 8 -16.66 -13.08 -31.38
N LEU A 9 -17.62 -13.99 -31.31
CA LEU A 9 -18.37 -14.25 -30.07
C LEU A 9 -17.48 -14.86 -28.99
N ILE A 10 -16.59 -15.79 -29.35
CA ILE A 10 -15.64 -16.40 -28.41
C ILE A 10 -14.65 -15.35 -27.87
N THR A 11 -14.09 -14.48 -28.71
CA THR A 11 -13.17 -13.42 -28.23
C THR A 11 -13.87 -12.38 -27.36
N ALA A 12 -15.13 -12.04 -27.66
CA ALA A 12 -15.93 -11.13 -26.82
C ALA A 12 -16.33 -11.73 -25.46
N VAL A 13 -16.45 -13.05 -25.36
CA VAL A 13 -16.69 -13.75 -24.09
C VAL A 13 -15.42 -13.81 -23.25
N ILE A 14 -14.25 -14.03 -23.87
CA ILE A 14 -12.96 -14.09 -23.16
C ILE A 14 -12.55 -12.71 -22.61
N SER A 15 -12.88 -11.61 -23.30
CA SER A 15 -12.50 -10.25 -22.87
C SER A 15 -13.26 -9.73 -21.65
N LYS A 16 -14.40 -10.33 -21.28
CA LYS A 16 -15.20 -9.91 -20.12
C LYS A 16 -14.69 -10.43 -18.77
N GLU A 17 -13.86 -11.47 -18.76
CA GLU A 17 -13.39 -12.15 -17.54
C GLU A 17 -11.95 -11.78 -17.14
N ALA A 18 -11.25 -10.98 -17.95
CA ALA A 18 -9.89 -10.54 -17.64
C ALA A 18 -9.89 -9.33 -16.69
N TYR A 19 -10.34 -9.52 -15.45
CA TYR A 19 -10.06 -8.57 -14.37
C TYR A 19 -8.58 -8.67 -14.01
N PHE A 20 -7.73 -7.94 -14.75
CA PHE A 20 -6.34 -7.72 -14.36
C PHE A 20 -6.32 -6.86 -13.10
N VAL A 21 -6.24 -7.50 -11.93
CA VAL A 21 -5.90 -6.82 -10.69
C VAL A 21 -4.41 -6.53 -10.71
N TYR A 22 -4.03 -5.35 -11.22
CA TYR A 22 -2.65 -4.89 -11.22
C TYR A 22 -2.30 -4.32 -9.84
N GLY A 23 -1.38 -4.97 -9.14
CA GLY A 23 -0.79 -4.43 -7.91
C GLY A 23 0.51 -3.70 -8.25
N ASP A 24 0.69 -2.52 -7.66
CA ASP A 24 1.95 -1.78 -7.75
C ASP A 24 2.99 -2.38 -6.80
N ILE A 25 4.25 -2.31 -7.21
CA ILE A 25 5.39 -2.76 -6.42
C ILE A 25 6.10 -1.57 -5.82
N GLY A 26 6.39 -1.65 -4.53
CA GLY A 26 7.10 -0.60 -3.81
C GLY A 26 7.97 -1.15 -2.69
N THR A 27 8.57 -0.21 -1.97
CA THR A 27 9.28 -0.54 -0.73
C THR A 27 8.51 -0.02 0.47
N ALA A 28 8.62 -0.74 1.57
CA ALA A 28 8.03 -0.37 2.84
C ALA A 28 9.05 -0.42 3.97
N SER A 29 8.97 0.56 4.86
CA SER A 29 9.65 0.60 6.14
C SER A 29 8.64 1.01 7.22
N TYR A 30 9.10 1.26 8.45
CA TYR A 30 8.23 1.77 9.50
C TYR A 30 8.82 2.99 10.18
N TYR A 31 7.95 3.80 10.79
CA TYR A 31 8.32 4.93 11.62
C TYR A 31 7.69 4.81 13.00
N ASN A 32 8.32 5.50 13.96
CA ASN A 32 7.94 5.45 15.36
C ASN A 32 7.16 6.71 15.74
N PRO A 33 6.36 6.64 16.82
CA PRO A 33 5.78 7.83 17.43
C PRO A 33 6.86 8.88 17.77
N PRO A 34 6.50 10.17 17.85
CA PRO A 34 5.14 10.70 17.73
C PRO A 34 4.60 10.64 16.28
N TYR A 35 3.32 10.29 16.13
CA TYR A 35 2.64 10.18 14.83
C TYR A 35 1.90 11.47 14.41
N ILE A 36 1.79 12.42 15.33
CA ILE A 36 1.24 13.75 15.10
C ILE A 36 2.34 14.80 15.32
N PRO A 37 2.26 15.97 14.66
CA PRO A 37 1.28 16.34 13.65
C PRO A 37 1.52 15.63 12.31
N THR A 38 0.44 15.27 11.63
CA THR A 38 0.47 14.80 10.23
C THR A 38 0.21 15.94 9.24
N LYS A 39 0.57 15.75 7.97
CA LYS A 39 0.20 16.65 6.88
C LYS A 39 -1.27 16.57 6.47
N CYS A 40 -1.99 15.49 6.77
CA CYS A 40 -3.40 15.37 6.42
C CYS A 40 -4.32 16.11 7.40
N ASP A 41 -4.33 15.70 8.67
CA ASP A 41 -5.28 16.21 9.68
C ASP A 41 -4.58 16.84 10.90
N GLY A 42 -3.29 17.18 10.79
CA GLY A 42 -2.55 17.86 11.86
C GLY A 42 -2.48 17.01 13.13
N ASN A 43 -2.95 17.57 14.24
CA ASN A 43 -2.94 16.96 15.58
C ASN A 43 -4.19 16.13 15.91
N ARG A 44 -5.11 15.92 14.97
CA ARG A 44 -6.35 15.17 15.23
C ARG A 44 -6.05 13.68 15.37
N GLU A 45 -6.33 13.10 16.54
CA GLU A 45 -6.09 11.67 16.78
C GLU A 45 -7.12 10.78 16.06
N GLU A 46 -8.31 11.30 15.76
CA GLU A 46 -9.41 10.58 15.11
C GLU A 46 -9.08 10.15 13.67
N GLN A 47 -7.99 10.69 13.10
CA GLN A 47 -7.54 10.33 11.77
C GLN A 47 -7.02 8.89 11.69
N PHE A 48 -6.53 8.34 12.81
CA PHE A 48 -5.89 7.03 12.86
C PHE A 48 -6.94 5.89 12.88
N PRO A 49 -6.86 4.94 11.93
CA PRO A 49 -7.78 3.80 11.90
C PRO A 49 -7.50 2.79 13.02
N PRO A 50 -8.46 1.90 13.34
CA PRO A 50 -8.29 0.86 14.34
C PRO A 50 -7.02 0.01 14.13
N GLY A 51 -6.36 -0.34 15.23
CA GLY A 51 -5.10 -1.11 15.20
C GLY A 51 -3.93 -0.34 14.62
N ASN A 52 -4.02 1.00 14.53
CA ASN A 52 -3.02 1.88 13.95
C ASN A 52 -2.61 1.46 12.52
N LEU A 53 -3.56 0.95 11.73
CA LEU A 53 -3.29 0.50 10.36
C LEU A 53 -3.21 1.69 9.38
N PHE A 54 -2.18 2.51 9.54
CA PHE A 54 -1.95 3.70 8.72
C PHE A 54 -0.53 3.80 8.19
N VAL A 55 -0.35 4.71 7.24
CA VAL A 55 0.92 4.96 6.55
C VAL A 55 1.17 6.45 6.31
N ALA A 56 2.45 6.80 6.23
CA ALA A 56 2.94 7.98 5.55
C ALA A 56 3.47 7.58 4.16
N VAL A 57 3.24 8.40 3.14
CA VAL A 57 3.63 8.06 1.75
C VAL A 57 4.72 8.99 1.23
N SER A 58 5.57 8.48 0.33
CA SER A 58 6.61 9.28 -0.32
C SER A 58 6.04 10.28 -1.34
N GLU A 59 6.91 11.13 -1.87
CA GLU A 59 6.60 12.16 -2.86
C GLU A 59 5.86 11.60 -4.08
N GLY A 60 6.23 10.38 -4.52
CA GLY A 60 5.62 9.73 -5.68
C GLY A 60 4.16 9.30 -5.48
N LEU A 61 3.70 9.18 -4.23
CA LEU A 61 2.32 8.82 -3.90
C LEU A 61 1.55 9.96 -3.23
N TRP A 62 2.24 10.98 -2.72
CA TRP A 62 1.65 12.06 -1.93
C TRP A 62 0.59 12.87 -2.68
N ASP A 63 0.78 13.04 -3.99
CA ASP A 63 -0.17 13.70 -4.90
C ASP A 63 -0.66 15.06 -4.37
N ASN A 64 0.30 15.88 -3.90
CA ASN A 64 0.05 17.20 -3.30
C ASN A 64 -1.05 17.20 -2.21
N GLY A 65 -1.13 16.13 -1.42
CA GLY A 65 -2.11 15.97 -0.34
C GLY A 65 -3.42 15.30 -0.75
N ALA A 66 -3.65 15.07 -2.05
CA ALA A 66 -4.81 14.30 -2.50
C ALA A 66 -4.74 12.82 -2.07
N ALA A 67 -3.58 12.36 -1.60
CA ALA A 67 -3.40 11.04 -1.00
C ALA A 67 -4.08 10.87 0.37
N CYS A 68 -4.39 11.96 1.07
CA CYS A 68 -4.98 11.89 2.40
C CYS A 68 -6.28 11.08 2.43
N GLY A 69 -6.34 10.09 3.32
CA GLY A 69 -7.49 9.20 3.44
C GLY A 69 -7.58 8.09 2.40
N ARG A 70 -6.73 8.07 1.36
CA ARG A 70 -6.64 6.92 0.43
C ARG A 70 -6.31 5.66 1.22
N ARG A 71 -6.89 4.54 0.79
CA ARG A 71 -6.63 3.23 1.41
C ARG A 71 -5.84 2.37 0.44
N TYR A 72 -4.95 1.56 0.99
CA TYR A 72 -4.20 0.59 0.21
C TYR A 72 -4.35 -0.78 0.86
N ARG A 73 -4.66 -1.77 0.03
CA ARG A 73 -4.47 -3.17 0.37
C ARG A 73 -3.03 -3.55 0.07
N LEU A 74 -2.27 -3.97 1.07
CA LEU A 74 -0.84 -4.25 0.92
C LEU A 74 -0.41 -5.56 1.58
N ARG A 75 0.65 -6.17 1.02
CA ARG A 75 1.31 -7.36 1.59
C ARG A 75 2.82 -7.33 1.38
N CYS A 76 3.55 -8.00 2.27
CA CYS A 76 5.00 -8.20 2.13
C CYS A 76 5.31 -9.27 1.08
N LEU A 77 6.19 -8.95 0.14
CA LEU A 77 6.67 -9.88 -0.88
C LEU A 77 8.01 -10.51 -0.51
N SER A 78 8.98 -9.68 -0.13
CA SER A 78 10.33 -10.14 0.17
C SER A 78 11.12 -9.15 1.02
N GLY A 79 12.27 -9.59 1.53
CA GLY A 79 13.22 -8.75 2.23
C GLY A 79 14.32 -9.57 2.93
N PRO A 80 15.24 -8.91 3.63
CA PRO A 80 16.35 -9.59 4.31
C PRO A 80 15.83 -10.51 5.42
N LYS A 81 16.45 -11.69 5.55
CA LYS A 81 16.11 -12.68 6.61
C LYS A 81 14.66 -13.17 6.58
N ARG A 82 14.04 -13.23 5.39
CA ARG A 82 12.66 -13.73 5.18
C ARG A 82 11.65 -13.06 6.14
N PRO A 83 11.47 -11.73 6.04
CA PRO A 83 10.76 -10.98 7.05
C PRO A 83 9.24 -11.11 6.92
N CYS A 84 8.73 -11.53 5.75
CA CYS A 84 7.31 -11.46 5.43
C CYS A 84 6.47 -12.49 6.19
N LYS A 85 5.35 -12.03 6.71
CA LYS A 85 4.24 -12.84 7.18
C LYS A 85 3.26 -13.04 6.02
N ARG A 86 2.58 -14.19 5.97
CA ARG A 86 1.52 -14.46 4.96
C ARG A 86 0.22 -13.75 5.34
N ARG A 87 0.25 -12.42 5.37
CA ARG A 87 -0.89 -11.55 5.70
C ARG A 87 -0.96 -10.38 4.73
N THR A 88 -2.18 -9.97 4.45
CA THR A 88 -2.53 -8.76 3.71
C THR A 88 -3.30 -7.85 4.66
N ILE A 89 -3.02 -6.55 4.63
CA ILE A 89 -3.70 -5.56 5.47
C ILE A 89 -4.23 -4.41 4.61
N ASP A 90 -5.31 -3.79 5.07
CA ASP A 90 -5.82 -2.54 4.51
C ASP A 90 -5.34 -1.39 5.40
N VAL A 91 -4.62 -0.44 4.83
CA VAL A 91 -4.08 0.73 5.54
C VAL A 91 -4.66 2.02 5.02
N LYS A 92 -4.67 3.08 5.85
CA LYS A 92 -5.07 4.45 5.46
C LYS A 92 -3.84 5.36 5.36
N VAL A 93 -3.76 6.18 4.32
CA VAL A 93 -2.78 7.27 4.24
C VAL A 93 -3.20 8.39 5.19
N VAL A 94 -2.31 8.72 6.12
CA VAL A 94 -2.54 9.79 7.11
C VAL A 94 -1.48 10.87 7.08
N ASP A 95 -0.34 10.64 6.40
CA ASP A 95 0.76 11.60 6.42
C ASP A 95 1.59 11.60 5.13
N PHE A 96 2.33 12.68 4.95
CA PHE A 96 3.44 12.76 4.01
C PHE A 96 4.72 12.32 4.74
N CYS A 97 5.59 11.60 4.05
CA CYS A 97 6.85 11.14 4.61
C CYS A 97 7.67 12.31 5.22
N PRO A 98 7.95 12.30 6.53
CA PRO A 98 8.61 13.44 7.21
C PRO A 98 10.14 13.46 7.02
N PHE A 99 10.69 12.47 6.33
CA PHE A 99 12.12 12.31 6.10
C PHE A 99 12.46 12.66 4.65
N THR A 100 13.56 13.37 4.43
CA THR A 100 14.03 13.73 3.08
C THR A 100 15.47 13.21 2.89
N PRO A 101 15.72 12.33 1.90
CA PRO A 101 14.73 11.67 1.04
C PRO A 101 13.88 10.65 1.83
N CYS A 102 12.66 10.39 1.35
CA CYS A 102 11.80 9.42 2.01
C CYS A 102 12.44 8.00 2.00
N PRO A 103 12.57 7.31 3.15
CA PRO A 103 13.24 6.02 3.23
C PRO A 103 12.61 4.94 2.38
N SER A 104 11.32 4.99 2.08
CA SER A 104 10.58 3.97 1.32
C SER A 104 9.33 4.56 0.67
N THR A 105 8.78 3.88 -0.34
CA THR A 105 7.54 4.31 -1.03
C THR A 105 6.38 4.52 -0.04
N ILE A 106 6.24 3.59 0.92
CA ILE A 106 5.23 3.64 1.98
C ILE A 106 5.92 3.42 3.32
N MET A 107 5.81 4.36 4.25
CA MET A 107 6.24 4.19 5.63
C MET A 107 5.04 3.79 6.48
N LEU A 108 5.07 2.60 7.05
CA LEU A 108 3.99 2.08 7.88
C LEU A 108 4.13 2.54 9.33
N SER A 109 3.00 2.65 10.02
CA SER A 109 3.03 2.62 11.49
C SER A 109 3.73 1.34 11.97
N ARG A 110 4.19 1.34 13.22
CA ARG A 110 4.85 0.16 13.80
C ARG A 110 3.89 -1.04 13.83
N ASP A 111 2.63 -0.82 14.15
CA ASP A 111 1.62 -1.88 14.24
C ASP A 111 1.32 -2.45 12.85
N ALA A 112 1.10 -1.59 11.85
CA ALA A 112 0.87 -1.99 10.47
C ALA A 112 2.06 -2.77 9.89
N PHE A 113 3.29 -2.32 10.14
CA PHE A 113 4.48 -3.06 9.71
C PHE A 113 4.57 -4.44 10.37
N THR A 114 4.33 -4.53 11.68
CA THR A 114 4.38 -5.82 12.39
C THR A 114 3.28 -6.78 11.97
N ALA A 115 2.19 -6.30 11.37
CA ALA A 115 1.15 -7.17 10.82
C ALA A 115 1.63 -7.94 9.58
N ILE A 116 2.50 -7.35 8.76
CA ILE A 116 2.99 -7.95 7.50
C ILE A 116 4.43 -8.46 7.55
N ALA A 117 5.25 -8.01 8.50
CA ALA A 117 6.66 -8.36 8.58
C ALA A 117 7.19 -8.49 10.01
N HIS A 118 8.22 -9.30 10.20
CA HIS A 118 8.98 -9.39 11.44
C HIS A 118 9.95 -8.20 11.56
N LYS A 119 10.15 -7.67 12.78
CA LYS A 119 10.94 -6.45 13.08
C LYS A 119 12.42 -6.50 12.66
N HIS A 120 12.91 -7.63 12.17
CA HIS A 120 14.29 -7.78 11.68
C HIS A 120 14.53 -7.14 10.30
N GLY A 121 13.48 -6.70 9.61
CA GLY A 121 13.59 -5.96 8.35
C GLY A 121 13.55 -4.45 8.57
N ARG A 122 14.58 -3.72 8.09
CA ARG A 122 14.55 -2.24 8.02
C ARG A 122 13.70 -1.74 6.85
N LYS A 123 13.67 -2.52 5.77
CA LYS A 123 12.94 -2.25 4.53
C LYS A 123 12.54 -3.59 3.91
N VAL A 124 11.31 -3.68 3.42
CA VAL A 124 10.76 -4.84 2.73
C VAL A 124 10.20 -4.41 1.38
N ASN A 125 10.14 -5.34 0.43
CA ASN A 125 9.41 -5.15 -0.81
C ASN A 125 7.95 -5.50 -0.58
N ILE A 126 7.04 -4.66 -1.06
CA ILE A 126 5.61 -4.83 -0.92
C ILE A 126 4.93 -4.78 -2.28
N GLU A 127 3.79 -5.44 -2.34
CA GLU A 127 2.76 -5.20 -3.33
C GLU A 127 1.64 -4.41 -2.65
N TYR A 128 1.10 -3.41 -3.33
CA TYR A 128 -0.03 -2.63 -2.86
C TYR A 128 -0.99 -2.29 -4.00
N ILE A 129 -2.26 -2.16 -3.68
CA ILE A 129 -3.31 -1.74 -4.60
C ILE A 129 -4.27 -0.81 -3.86
N GLN A 130 -4.76 0.22 -4.54
CA GLN A 130 -5.72 1.18 -3.99
C GLN A 130 -7.13 0.57 -3.93
#